data_AF-A0A4S8HGQ5-F1
#
_entry.id   AF-A0A4S8HGQ5-F1
#
_cell.length_a   1.000
_cell.length_b   1.000
_cell.length_c   1.000
_cell.angle_alpha   90.00
_cell.angle_beta   90.00
_cell.angle_gamma   90.00
#
_symmetry.space_group_name_H-M   'P 1'
#
loop_
_entity.id
_entity.type
_entity.pdbx_description
1 polymer ?
#
loop_
_entity_poly.entity_id
_entity_poly.type
_entity_poly.pdbx_seq_one_letter_code
_entity_poly.pdbx_strand_id
1 'polypeptide(L)'
;MTLKAFYWKYSLWAAILNTVSIIAFLSFRHYSNTWLLYIGNILFSAMVLIGVIRGYHRVHDSTSVRSTFMMGFKITIYGVLLASLLCVVVLITNSLVSGLNDSSNPPQSGRGDVLFTILSNTIGVNAVLGALAALIGSTVVKKNQKTEQGKTLY
;
A
#
# COMPACT_ATOMS: atom_id res chain seq x y z
N MET A 1 -9.35 12.82 17.56
CA MET A 1 -8.72 11.55 17.10
C MET A 1 -7.21 11.70 17.24
N THR A 2 -6.53 10.80 17.94
CA THR A 2 -5.08 10.89 18.18
C THR A 2 -4.28 10.64 16.90
N LEU A 3 -3.05 11.17 16.82
CA LEU A 3 -2.15 10.96 15.68
C LEU A 3 -1.93 9.46 15.39
N LYS A 4 -1.85 8.65 16.44
CA LYS A 4 -1.73 7.18 16.37
C LYS A 4 -2.92 6.54 15.66
N ALA A 5 -4.14 6.92 16.03
CA ALA A 5 -5.36 6.40 15.41
C ALA A 5 -5.49 6.85 13.93
N PHE A 6 -4.94 8.01 13.57
CA PHE A 6 -4.85 8.43 12.18
C PHE A 6 -3.94 7.48 11.39
N TYR A 7 -2.71 7.23 11.84
CA TYR A 7 -1.80 6.30 11.15
C TYR A 7 -2.40 4.93 10.97
N TRP A 8 -3.03 4.41 12.03
CA TRP A 8 -3.64 3.10 12.00
C TRP A 8 -4.77 3.02 10.97
N LYS A 9 -5.64 4.04 10.91
CA LYS A 9 -6.74 4.08 9.95
C LYS A 9 -6.26 4.02 8.50
N TYR A 10 -5.30 4.85 8.10
CA TYR A 10 -4.84 4.88 6.70
C TYR A 10 -4.03 3.63 6.33
N SER A 11 -3.24 3.12 7.28
CA SER A 11 -2.49 1.87 7.09
C SER A 11 -3.43 0.67 6.93
N LEU A 12 -4.52 0.62 7.70
CA LEU A 12 -5.55 -0.41 7.59
C LEU A 12 -6.25 -0.38 6.24
N TRP A 13 -6.67 0.81 5.78
CA TRP A 13 -7.30 0.96 4.46
C TRP A 13 -6.35 0.57 3.32
N ALA A 14 -5.09 0.97 3.37
CA ALA A 14 -4.10 0.60 2.38
C ALA A 14 -3.92 -0.93 2.31
N ALA A 15 -3.84 -1.59 3.48
CA ALA A 15 -3.73 -3.03 3.56
C ALA A 15 -4.97 -3.77 3.04
N ILE A 16 -6.18 -3.29 3.37
CA ILE A 16 -7.43 -3.88 2.87
C ILE A 16 -7.50 -3.80 1.34
N LEU A 17 -7.22 -2.62 0.75
CA LEU A 17 -7.25 -2.44 -0.71
C LEU A 17 -6.26 -3.34 -1.44
N ASN A 18 -5.04 -3.47 -0.90
CA ASN A 18 -4.05 -4.40 -1.44
C ASN A 18 -4.53 -5.85 -1.34
N THR A 19 -5.10 -6.24 -0.20
CA THR A 19 -5.60 -7.59 0.05
C THR A 19 -6.76 -7.96 -0.87
N VAL A 20 -7.69 -7.03 -1.13
CA VAL A 20 -8.81 -7.25 -2.07
C VAL A 20 -8.29 -7.59 -3.47
N SER A 21 -7.23 -6.93 -3.92
CA SER A 21 -6.62 -7.18 -5.23
C SER A 21 -5.96 -8.56 -5.29
N ILE A 22 -5.36 -9.04 -4.19
CA ILE A 22 -4.81 -10.40 -4.06
C ILE A 22 -5.94 -11.44 -4.10
N ILE A 23 -7.05 -11.21 -3.39
CA ILE A 23 -8.22 -12.10 -3.42
C ILE A 23 -8.80 -12.20 -4.84
N ALA A 24 -8.91 -11.06 -5.53
CA ALA A 24 -9.35 -11.03 -6.93
C ALA A 24 -8.40 -11.84 -7.82
N PHE A 25 -7.08 -11.63 -7.71
CA PHE A 25 -6.07 -12.38 -8.45
C PHE A 25 -6.21 -13.91 -8.24
N LEU A 26 -6.37 -14.34 -6.98
CA LEU A 26 -6.54 -15.76 -6.65
C LEU A 26 -7.87 -16.34 -7.14
N SER A 27 -8.92 -15.52 -7.27
CA SER A 27 -10.23 -15.95 -7.76
C SER A 27 -10.23 -16.22 -9.26
N PHE A 28 -9.48 -15.44 -10.05
CA PHE A 28 -9.45 -15.58 -11.50
C PHE A 28 -8.57 -16.73 -12.02
N ARG A 29 -7.80 -17.42 -11.16
CA ARG A 29 -6.94 -18.62 -11.42
C ARG A 29 -5.99 -18.58 -12.63
N HIS A 30 -5.97 -17.52 -13.43
CA HIS A 30 -5.11 -17.36 -14.58
C HIS A 30 -3.86 -16.55 -14.23
N TYR A 31 -2.68 -17.15 -14.41
CA TYR A 31 -1.38 -16.49 -14.21
C TYR A 31 -1.20 -15.23 -15.06
N SER A 32 -1.90 -15.13 -16.19
CA SER A 32 -1.91 -13.93 -17.04
C SER A 32 -2.45 -12.68 -16.33
N ASN A 33 -3.16 -12.83 -15.21
CA ASN A 33 -3.79 -11.71 -14.50
C ASN A 33 -2.91 -11.05 -13.43
N THR A 34 -1.58 -11.18 -13.54
CA THR A 34 -0.61 -10.53 -12.62
C THR A 34 -0.82 -9.02 -12.50
N TRP A 35 -1.40 -8.40 -13.53
CA TRP A 35 -1.76 -6.98 -13.54
C TRP A 35 -2.70 -6.56 -12.40
N LEU A 36 -3.54 -7.46 -11.88
CA LEU A 36 -4.39 -7.20 -10.72
C LEU A 36 -3.58 -6.89 -9.46
N LEU A 37 -2.42 -7.53 -9.29
CA LEU A 37 -1.54 -7.25 -8.15
C LEU A 37 -0.95 -5.83 -8.24
N TYR A 38 -0.61 -5.36 -9.45
CA TYR A 38 -0.15 -3.98 -9.64
C TYR A 38 -1.23 -2.95 -9.33
N ILE A 39 -2.51 -3.26 -9.61
CA ILE A 39 -3.63 -2.39 -9.20
C ILE A 39 -3.69 -2.28 -7.68
N GLY A 40 -3.50 -3.39 -6.95
CA GLY A 40 -3.42 -3.39 -5.49
C GLY A 40 -2.33 -2.46 -4.97
N ASN A 41 -1.15 -2.50 -5.59
CA ASN A 41 -0.04 -1.65 -5.21
C ASN A 41 -0.28 -0.15 -5.51
N ILE A 42 -0.93 0.15 -6.64
CA ILE A 42 -1.30 1.52 -6.99
C ILE A 42 -2.31 2.05 -5.97
N LEU A 43 -3.30 1.25 -5.59
CA LEU A 43 -4.28 1.59 -4.55
C LEU A 43 -3.61 1.80 -3.18
N PHE A 44 -2.65 0.94 -2.83
CA PHE A 44 -1.86 1.09 -1.61
C PHE A 44 -1.10 2.42 -1.60
N SER A 45 -0.37 2.71 -2.69
CA SER A 45 0.38 3.95 -2.88
C SER A 45 -0.53 5.19 -2.82
N ALA A 46 -1.68 5.15 -3.50
CA ALA A 46 -2.67 6.23 -3.47
C ALA A 46 -3.19 6.49 -2.06
N MET A 47 -3.42 5.44 -1.27
CA MET A 47 -3.90 5.60 0.10
C MET A 47 -2.83 6.18 1.04
N VAL A 48 -1.56 5.84 0.84
CA VAL A 48 -0.43 6.50 1.53
C VAL A 48 -0.37 7.98 1.16
N LEU A 49 -0.48 8.32 -0.12
CA LEU A 49 -0.45 9.71 -0.59
C LEU A 49 -1.60 10.54 -0.01
N ILE A 50 -2.83 10.01 -0.02
CA ILE A 50 -4.00 10.65 0.59
C ILE A 50 -3.78 10.82 2.11
N GLY A 51 -3.21 9.81 2.77
CA GLY A 51 -2.86 9.86 4.18
C GLY A 51 -1.87 10.99 4.51
N VAL A 52 -0.88 11.21 3.65
CA VAL A 52 0.10 12.31 3.79
C VAL A 52 -0.57 13.67 3.58
N ILE A 53 -1.36 13.83 2.52
CA ILE A 53 -2.03 15.11 2.20
C ILE A 53 -3.04 15.48 3.29
N ARG A 54 -3.88 14.53 3.72
CA ARG A 54 -4.84 14.79 4.82
C ARG A 54 -4.17 14.93 6.17
N GLY A 55 -3.06 14.23 6.38
CA GLY A 55 -2.26 14.32 7.58
C GLY A 55 -1.67 15.72 7.74
N TYR A 56 -1.20 16.28 6.63
CA TYR A 56 -0.71 17.65 6.55
C TYR A 56 -1.77 18.68 6.97
N HIS A 57 -2.97 18.65 6.37
CA HIS A 57 -4.05 19.58 6.74
C HIS A 57 -4.45 19.50 8.22
N ARG A 58 -4.11 18.42 8.92
CA ARG A 58 -4.45 18.21 10.33
C ARG A 58 -3.40 18.73 11.31
N VAL A 59 -2.13 18.82 10.91
CA VAL A 59 -1.00 19.17 11.79
C VAL A 59 -0.59 20.67 11.65
N HIS A 60 -1.29 21.43 10.80
CA HIS A 60 -1.08 22.86 10.52
C HIS A 60 0.28 23.22 9.83
N ASP A 61 0.27 24.39 9.18
CA ASP A 61 1.11 24.83 8.05
C ASP A 61 2.62 25.04 8.30
N SER A 62 3.17 24.68 9.46
CA SER A 62 4.60 24.84 9.76
C SER A 62 5.40 23.54 9.70
N THR A 63 4.76 22.44 9.29
CA THR A 63 5.39 21.11 9.35
C THR A 63 6.47 20.97 8.27
N SER A 64 7.71 20.67 8.68
CA SER A 64 8.83 20.46 7.75
C SER A 64 8.61 19.24 6.85
N VAL A 65 9.17 19.29 5.63
CA VAL A 65 9.12 18.18 4.65
C VAL A 65 9.53 16.85 5.28
N ARG A 66 10.56 16.88 6.13
CA ARG A 66 11.07 15.70 6.84
C ARG A 66 10.02 15.08 7.76
N SER A 67 9.25 15.91 8.46
CA SER A 67 8.19 15.43 9.35
C SER A 67 7.01 14.85 8.57
N THR A 68 6.59 15.51 7.49
CA THR A 68 5.53 15.02 6.58
C THR A 68 5.96 13.73 5.86
N PHE A 69 7.22 13.62 5.45
CA PHE A 69 7.78 12.38 4.90
C PHE A 69 7.78 11.25 5.94
N MET A 70 8.27 11.51 7.15
CA MET A 70 8.25 10.52 8.25
C MET A 70 6.83 10.06 8.59
N MET A 71 5.84 10.94 8.42
CA MET A 71 4.43 10.61 8.55
C MET A 71 4.00 9.55 7.52
N GLY A 72 4.27 9.80 6.23
CA GLY A 72 3.96 8.86 5.15
C GLY A 72 4.76 7.55 5.24
N PHE A 73 6.02 7.64 5.67
CA PHE A 73 6.86 6.48 5.87
C PHE A 73 6.35 5.57 6.99
N LYS A 74 5.86 6.13 8.11
CA LYS A 74 5.19 5.36 9.17
C LYS A 74 3.92 4.67 8.66
N ILE A 75 3.10 5.38 7.88
CA ILE A 75 1.90 4.78 7.27
C ILE A 75 2.29 3.63 6.34
N THR A 76 3.36 3.79 5.56
CA THR A 76 3.88 2.74 4.68
C THR A 76 4.34 1.52 5.48
N ILE A 77 5.15 1.69 6.53
CA ILE A 77 5.63 0.57 7.34
C ILE A 77 4.46 -0.19 7.97
N TYR A 78 3.55 0.51 8.64
CA TYR A 78 2.38 -0.14 9.26
C TYR A 78 1.46 -0.77 8.22
N GLY A 79 1.28 -0.12 7.07
CA GLY A 79 0.49 -0.63 5.96
C GLY A 79 1.07 -1.91 5.37
N VAL A 80 2.39 -1.94 5.11
CA VAL A 80 3.08 -3.12 4.56
C VAL A 80 3.04 -4.28 5.56
N LEU A 81 3.30 -4.03 6.84
CA LEU A 81 3.22 -5.06 7.87
C LEU A 81 1.80 -5.66 7.92
N LEU A 82 0.77 -4.82 7.94
CA LEU A 82 -0.61 -5.28 8.01
C LEU A 82 -1.06 -5.97 6.71
N ALA A 83 -0.65 -5.46 5.55
CA ALA A 83 -0.89 -6.08 4.25
C ALA A 83 -0.21 -7.45 4.12
N SER A 84 1.03 -7.58 4.64
CA SER A 84 1.75 -8.85 4.66
C SER A 84 1.05 -9.88 5.53
N LEU A 85 0.56 -9.47 6.70
CA LEU A 85 -0.17 -10.35 7.61
C LEU A 85 -1.49 -10.82 6.99
N LEU A 86 -2.26 -9.90 6.40
CA LEU A 86 -3.50 -10.25 5.69
C LEU A 86 -3.23 -11.14 4.48
N CYS A 87 -2.15 -10.88 3.73
CA CYS A 87 -1.73 -11.70 2.61
C CYS A 87 -1.45 -13.14 3.05
N VAL A 88 -0.71 -13.34 4.15
CA VAL A 88 -0.45 -14.69 4.69
C VAL A 88 -1.74 -15.40 5.07
N VAL A 89 -2.69 -14.70 5.72
CA VAL A 89 -4.00 -15.27 6.06
C VAL A 89 -4.76 -15.70 4.80
N VAL A 90 -4.83 -14.84 3.77
CA VAL A 90 -5.50 -15.16 2.50
C VAL A 90 -4.86 -16.36 1.81
N LEU A 91 -3.53 -16.45 1.81
CA LEU A 91 -2.81 -17.58 1.21
C LEU A 91 -3.08 -18.90 1.95
N ILE A 92 -3.08 -18.89 3.29
CA ILE A 92 -3.42 -20.05 4.10
C ILE A 92 -4.87 -20.49 3.83
N THR A 93 -5.82 -19.55 3.86
CA THR A 93 -7.24 -19.86 3.59
C THR A 93 -7.43 -20.39 2.17
N ASN A 94 -6.79 -19.81 1.16
CA ASN A 94 -6.86 -20.30 -0.21
C ASN A 94 -6.30 -21.72 -0.34
N SER A 95 -5.18 -22.01 0.34
CA SER A 95 -4.59 -23.35 0.41
C SER A 95 -5.52 -24.39 1.03
N LEU A 96 -6.28 -24.02 2.06
CA LEU A 96 -7.21 -24.92 2.75
C LEU A 96 -8.50 -25.15 1.95
N VAL A 97 -9.02 -24.13 1.27
CA VAL A 97 -10.34 -24.17 0.59
C VAL A 97 -10.24 -24.74 -0.82
N SER A 98 -9.29 -24.29 -1.63
CA SER A 98 -9.21 -24.67 -3.05
C SER A 98 -8.34 -25.90 -3.30
N GLY A 99 -7.70 -26.45 -2.27
CA GLY A 99 -6.90 -27.66 -2.38
C GLY A 99 -5.75 -27.57 -3.39
N LEU A 100 -5.29 -26.39 -3.84
CA LEU A 100 -4.09 -26.14 -4.67
C LEU A 100 -3.79 -27.09 -5.87
N ASN A 101 -4.73 -27.94 -6.29
CA ASN A 101 -4.59 -28.91 -7.37
C ASN A 101 -5.57 -28.54 -8.48
N ASP A 102 -5.12 -27.65 -9.37
CA ASP A 102 -5.68 -27.57 -10.72
C ASP A 102 -4.69 -28.27 -11.64
N SER A 103 -5.03 -29.50 -12.05
CA SER A 103 -4.25 -30.45 -12.86
C SER A 103 -4.16 -30.05 -14.35
N SER A 104 -4.49 -28.80 -14.68
CA SER A 104 -4.61 -28.27 -16.05
C SER A 104 -3.40 -27.47 -16.54
N ASN A 105 -2.33 -27.30 -15.72
CA ASN A 105 -1.09 -26.64 -16.14
C ASN A 105 0.16 -27.53 -15.93
N PRO A 106 1.13 -27.51 -16.86
CA PRO A 106 2.30 -28.38 -16.80
C PRO A 106 3.15 -28.13 -15.55
N PRO A 107 3.84 -29.18 -15.03
CA PRO A 107 4.59 -29.12 -13.79
C PRO A 107 5.94 -28.43 -14.02
N GLN A 108 5.97 -27.09 -14.08
CA GLN A 108 7.23 -26.39 -14.34
C GLN A 108 7.38 -24.99 -13.71
N SER A 109 6.88 -24.77 -12.49
CA SER A 109 7.30 -23.67 -11.55
C SER A 109 6.50 -23.70 -10.24
N GLY A 110 6.36 -24.88 -9.65
CA GLY A 110 5.33 -25.20 -8.66
C GLY A 110 5.40 -24.40 -7.34
N ARG A 111 4.30 -23.70 -7.02
CA ARG A 111 3.91 -23.10 -5.71
C ARG A 111 4.84 -22.03 -5.12
N GLY A 112 6.13 -22.31 -4.97
CA GLY A 112 7.10 -21.39 -4.37
C GLY A 112 7.19 -20.08 -5.15
N ASP A 113 7.15 -20.16 -6.48
CA ASP A 113 7.29 -19.00 -7.37
C ASP A 113 6.10 -18.03 -7.27
N VAL A 114 4.88 -18.58 -7.12
CA VAL A 114 3.64 -17.79 -6.96
C VAL A 114 3.57 -17.12 -5.59
N LEU A 115 3.88 -17.89 -4.53
CA LEU A 115 3.93 -17.36 -3.17
C LEU A 115 5.01 -16.28 -3.05
N PHE A 116 6.19 -16.54 -3.61
CA PHE A 116 7.28 -15.58 -3.67
C PHE A 116 6.88 -14.33 -4.46
N THR A 117 6.22 -14.49 -5.61
CA THR A 117 5.72 -13.36 -6.41
C THR A 117 4.73 -12.52 -5.62
N ILE A 118 3.72 -13.13 -4.98
CA ILE A 118 2.71 -12.38 -4.21
C ILE A 118 3.35 -11.70 -2.98
N LEU A 119 4.23 -12.38 -2.24
CA LEU A 119 4.89 -11.82 -1.06
C LEU A 119 5.90 -10.71 -1.43
N SER A 120 6.74 -10.97 -2.43
CA SER A 120 7.71 -9.99 -2.95
C SER A 120 7.00 -8.74 -3.47
N ASN A 121 5.88 -8.92 -4.16
CA ASN A 121 5.07 -7.81 -4.64
C ASN A 121 4.42 -7.04 -3.46
N THR A 122 3.81 -7.77 -2.52
CA THR A 122 3.14 -7.17 -1.36
C THR A 122 4.09 -6.43 -0.43
N ILE A 123 5.32 -6.91 -0.24
CA ILE A 123 6.31 -6.31 0.65
C ILE A 123 7.19 -5.34 -0.12
N GLY A 124 7.91 -5.83 -1.12
CA GLY A 124 8.91 -5.06 -1.85
C GLY A 124 8.29 -3.90 -2.62
N VAL A 125 7.31 -4.17 -3.47
CA VAL A 125 6.73 -3.13 -4.34
C VAL A 125 5.94 -2.11 -3.52
N ASN A 126 5.15 -2.52 -2.53
CA ASN A 126 4.43 -1.57 -1.67
C ASN A 126 5.35 -0.77 -0.74
N ALA A 127 6.46 -1.34 -0.26
CA ALA A 127 7.44 -0.58 0.51
C ALA A 127 8.07 0.52 -0.35
N VAL A 128 8.48 0.19 -1.57
CA VAL A 128 9.09 1.16 -2.51
C VAL A 128 8.06 2.21 -2.94
N LEU A 129 6.88 1.79 -3.40
CA LEU A 129 5.84 2.72 -3.86
C LEU A 129 5.28 3.56 -2.72
N GLY A 130 5.11 3.01 -1.52
CA GLY A 130 4.68 3.77 -0.35
C GLY A 130 5.72 4.82 0.08
N ALA A 131 7.02 4.47 0.04
CA ALA A 131 8.09 5.43 0.30
C ALA A 131 8.13 6.55 -0.76
N LEU A 132 7.97 6.20 -2.04
CA LEU A 132 7.87 7.18 -3.13
C LEU A 132 6.63 8.07 -2.97
N ALA A 133 5.48 7.50 -2.63
CA ALA A 133 4.25 8.25 -2.35
C ALA A 133 4.43 9.22 -1.17
N ALA A 134 5.14 8.80 -0.13
CA ALA A 134 5.48 9.66 1.00
C ALA A 134 6.40 10.82 0.59
N LEU A 135 7.42 10.56 -0.25
CA LEU A 135 8.30 11.61 -0.78
C LEU A 135 7.50 12.60 -1.63
N ILE A 136 6.77 12.12 -2.63
CA ILE A 136 5.97 12.95 -3.53
C ILE A 136 4.95 13.76 -2.71
N GLY A 137 4.19 13.11 -1.84
CA GLY A 137 3.21 13.76 -0.97
C GLY A 137 3.83 14.88 -0.13
N SER A 138 5.01 14.65 0.44
CA SER A 138 5.71 15.67 1.24
C SER A 138 6.18 16.88 0.41
N THR A 139 6.61 16.66 -0.84
CA THR A 139 7.04 17.75 -1.74
C THR A 139 5.86 18.57 -2.25
N VAL A 140 4.75 17.91 -2.62
CA VAL A 140 3.51 18.55 -3.09
C VAL A 140 2.93 19.43 -1.98
N VAL A 141 2.84 18.88 -0.76
CA VAL A 141 2.41 19.62 0.43
C VAL A 141 3.26 20.88 0.65
N LYS A 142 4.60 20.77 0.57
CA LYS A 142 5.48 21.92 0.75
C LYS A 142 5.34 22.98 -0.36
N LYS A 143 5.08 22.56 -1.59
CA LYS A 143 4.84 23.48 -2.70
C LYS A 143 3.53 24.26 -2.49
N ASN A 144 2.50 23.59 -1.99
CA ASN A 144 1.22 24.22 -1.67
C ASN A 144 1.37 25.24 -0.52
N GLN A 145 2.13 24.91 0.53
CA GLN A 145 2.49 25.85 1.61
C GLN A 145 3.04 27.18 1.09
N LYS A 146 4.06 27.12 0.23
CA LYS A 146 4.70 28.34 -0.31
C LYS A 146 3.74 29.16 -1.16
N THR A 147 2.80 28.51 -1.84
CA THR A 147 1.81 29.17 -2.70
C THR A 147 0.76 29.91 -1.87
N GLU A 148 0.32 29.33 -0.76
CA GLU A 148 -0.66 29.95 0.15
C GLU A 148 -0.06 31.11 0.94
N GLN A 149 1.16 30.96 1.47
CA GLN A 149 1.87 32.05 2.16
C GLN A 149 2.13 33.26 1.25
N GLY A 150 2.37 33.03 -0.05
CA GLY A 150 2.54 34.11 -1.02
C GLY A 150 1.24 34.87 -1.33
N LYS A 151 0.07 34.26 -1.15
CA LYS A 151 -1.24 34.91 -1.38
C LYS A 151 -1.67 35.81 -0.22
N THR A 152 -1.24 35.53 1.00
CA THR A 152 -1.57 36.33 2.19
C THR A 152 -0.71 37.59 2.36
N LEU A 153 0.25 37.82 1.47
CA LEU A 153 1.17 38.98 1.50
C LEU A 153 0.72 40.13 0.58
N TYR A 154 -0.45 40.00 -0.05
CA TYR A 154 -1.10 41.03 -0.86
C TYR A 154 -2.49 41.32 -0.28
#